data_AF-A0A1H4JS60-F1
#
_entry.id   AF-A0A1H4JS60-F1
#
_cell.length_a   1.000
_cell.length_b   1.000
_cell.length_c   1.000
_cell.angle_alpha   90.00
_cell.angle_beta   90.00
_cell.angle_gamma   90.00
#
_symmetry.space_group_name_H-M   'P 1'
#
loop_
_entity.id
_entity.type
_entity.pdbx_description
1 polymer ?
#
loop_
_entity_poly.entity_id
_entity_poly.type
_entity_poly.pdbx_seq_one_letter_code
_entity_poly.pdbx_strand_id
1 'polypeptide(L)'
;MTRTLTPPEDQQIPERWRRYPRTPVPPEQTTLTTVSLAMTVGTQPVAGETTAIPGVLLVPHVTGEPLRYTGNWRLVHAASGLCVCPAAPIAYAREVAQWYEQAGIDWDRPGAVIADDPATQRTYLALITDLQDARHEHRPLVYARTSWVPWPPQWRIWQDGKPDPGGFDTYADAAAMAECAGPGDGDAQIRRDTTSPGWALRCAAPSCRDRHAWFFDGWDAYTTPHVAGRNAIERDARAVGWREHDPQHWVCSTCTDQHH
;
A
#
# COMPACT_ATOMS: atom_id res chain seq x y z
N MET A 1 -29.73 -16.18 41.38
CA MET A 1 -30.58 -16.52 40.22
C MET A 1 -29.78 -16.20 38.96
N THR A 2 -29.20 -17.23 38.34
CA THR A 2 -28.31 -17.11 37.18
C THR A 2 -29.16 -16.88 35.93
N ARG A 3 -29.12 -15.68 35.37
CA ARG A 3 -29.89 -15.31 34.18
C ARG A 3 -29.07 -15.71 32.96
N THR A 4 -29.37 -16.86 32.37
CA THR A 4 -28.78 -17.31 31.11
C THR A 4 -29.27 -16.37 30.01
N LEU A 5 -28.38 -15.52 29.50
CA LEU A 5 -28.67 -14.68 28.33
C LEU A 5 -28.66 -15.59 27.10
N THR A 6 -29.83 -15.87 26.56
CA THR A 6 -29.96 -16.53 25.25
C THR A 6 -29.33 -15.61 24.19
N PRO A 7 -28.40 -16.11 23.36
CA PRO A 7 -27.84 -15.30 22.27
C PRO A 7 -28.97 -14.88 21.31
N PRO A 8 -28.96 -13.64 20.79
CA PRO A 8 -30.00 -13.18 19.87
C PRO A 8 -29.99 -14.04 18.61
N GLU A 9 -31.19 -14.42 18.15
CA GLU A 9 -31.39 -15.17 16.91
C GLU A 9 -30.73 -14.45 15.73
N ASP A 10 -30.15 -15.22 14.79
CA ASP A 10 -29.36 -14.76 13.64
C ASP A 10 -30.04 -13.68 12.77
N GLN A 11 -31.36 -13.46 12.94
CA GLN A 11 -32.19 -12.52 12.20
C GLN A 11 -32.01 -11.05 12.60
N GLN A 12 -31.35 -10.73 13.73
CA GLN A 12 -31.15 -9.34 14.18
C GLN A 12 -29.80 -8.72 13.81
N ILE A 13 -28.91 -9.47 13.16
CA ILE A 13 -27.57 -8.97 12.82
C ILE A 13 -27.66 -8.21 11.48
N PRO A 14 -27.41 -6.88 11.47
CA PRO A 14 -27.47 -6.11 10.24
C PRO A 14 -26.49 -6.68 9.22
N GLU A 15 -26.87 -6.73 7.95
CA GLU A 15 -26.17 -7.49 6.90
C GLU A 15 -24.68 -7.13 6.74
N ARG A 16 -24.32 -5.86 7.00
CA ARG A 16 -22.93 -5.39 7.06
C ARG A 16 -22.06 -6.13 8.09
N TRP A 17 -22.65 -6.60 9.20
CA TRP A 17 -21.97 -7.34 10.25
C TRP A 17 -21.78 -8.82 9.92
N ARG A 18 -22.56 -9.36 8.99
CA ARG A 18 -22.41 -10.74 8.49
C ARG A 18 -21.22 -10.88 7.52
N ARG A 19 -20.74 -9.77 6.96
CA ARG A 19 -19.60 -9.73 6.04
C ARG A 19 -18.24 -9.79 6.75
N TYR A 20 -18.19 -9.57 8.07
CA TYR A 20 -16.95 -9.74 8.82
C TYR A 20 -16.76 -11.21 9.18
N PRO A 21 -15.56 -11.78 8.99
CA PRO A 21 -15.28 -13.14 9.40
C PRO A 21 -15.57 -13.30 10.90
N ARG A 22 -16.50 -14.20 11.23
CA ARG A 22 -16.84 -14.56 12.63
C ARG A 22 -15.73 -15.37 13.30
N THR A 23 -14.86 -15.96 12.49
CA THR A 23 -13.67 -16.69 12.93
C THR A 23 -12.52 -15.68 13.05
N PRO A 24 -11.80 -15.62 14.19
CA PRO A 24 -10.56 -14.84 14.25
C PRO A 24 -9.63 -15.29 13.12
N VAL A 25 -9.08 -14.31 12.39
CA VAL A 25 -8.10 -14.58 11.33
C VAL A 25 -6.93 -15.33 11.99
N PRO A 26 -6.49 -16.49 11.45
CA PRO A 26 -5.38 -17.25 12.02
C PRO A 26 -4.14 -16.36 12.17
N PRO A 27 -3.40 -16.43 13.30
CA PRO A 27 -2.24 -15.56 13.53
C PRO A 27 -1.21 -15.60 12.40
N GLU A 28 -0.97 -16.78 11.80
CA GLU A 28 -0.09 -16.94 10.63
C GLU A 28 -0.52 -16.15 9.37
N GLN A 29 -1.76 -15.66 9.30
CA GLN A 29 -2.28 -14.82 8.21
C GLN A 29 -2.36 -13.34 8.59
N THR A 30 -1.95 -13.00 9.81
CA THR A 30 -1.93 -11.63 10.33
C THR A 30 -0.51 -11.19 10.60
N THR A 31 -0.17 -9.95 10.26
CA THR A 31 1.04 -9.27 10.76
C THR A 31 0.91 -8.88 12.25
N LEU A 32 -0.22 -9.22 12.87
CA LEU A 32 -0.50 -8.96 14.27
C LEU A 32 0.39 -9.80 15.17
N THR A 33 1.06 -9.10 16.08
CA THR A 33 1.86 -9.69 17.14
C THR A 33 1.31 -9.25 18.49
N THR A 34 1.78 -9.87 19.56
CA THR A 34 1.53 -9.35 20.91
C THR A 34 2.48 -8.18 21.17
N VAL A 35 1.91 -6.99 21.33
CA VAL A 35 2.64 -5.76 21.67
C VAL A 35 2.28 -5.32 23.09
N SER A 36 3.21 -4.65 23.76
CA SER A 36 3.00 -4.13 25.11
C SER A 36 2.46 -2.72 25.04
N LEU A 37 1.28 -2.48 25.62
CA LEU A 37 0.62 -1.18 25.63
C LEU A 37 0.36 -0.70 27.06
N ALA A 38 0.75 0.53 27.36
CA ALA A 38 0.37 1.17 28.61
C ALA A 38 -1.15 1.45 28.66
N MET A 39 -1.80 1.02 29.73
CA MET A 39 -3.21 1.27 30.03
C MET A 39 -3.36 1.81 31.45
N THR A 40 -4.58 2.26 31.81
CA THR A 40 -4.88 2.83 33.14
C THR A 40 -4.51 1.91 34.30
N VAL A 41 -4.54 0.58 34.09
CA VAL A 41 -4.23 -0.45 35.09
C VAL A 41 -2.80 -1.00 34.98
N GLY A 42 -1.93 -0.35 34.20
CA GLY A 42 -0.57 -0.78 33.91
C GLY A 42 -0.39 -1.26 32.47
N THR A 43 0.74 -1.90 32.18
CA THR A 43 1.06 -2.39 30.84
C THR A 43 0.37 -3.72 30.57
N GLN A 44 -0.32 -3.84 29.42
CA GLN A 44 -1.02 -5.05 29.01
C GLN A 44 -0.55 -5.54 27.63
N PRO A 45 -0.49 -6.87 27.43
CA PRO A 45 -0.30 -7.42 26.09
C PRO A 45 -1.57 -7.20 25.26
N VAL A 46 -1.42 -6.60 24.09
CA VAL A 46 -2.51 -6.38 23.13
C VAL A 46 -2.10 -6.89 21.75
N ALA A 47 -3.07 -7.25 20.90
CA ALA A 47 -2.79 -7.52 19.50
C ALA A 47 -2.48 -6.20 18.77
N GLY A 48 -1.38 -6.13 18.04
CA GLY A 48 -1.00 -4.96 17.25
C GLY A 48 0.18 -5.19 16.31
N GLU A 49 0.58 -4.13 15.60
CA GLU A 49 1.73 -4.09 14.71
C GLU A 49 2.67 -2.97 15.16
N THR A 50 3.98 -3.24 15.16
CA THR A 50 4.98 -2.17 15.29
C THR A 50 4.98 -1.34 14.00
N THR A 51 5.08 -0.02 14.13
CA THR A 51 5.25 0.86 12.98
C THR A 51 6.74 1.15 12.74
N ALA A 52 7.07 1.82 11.62
CA ALA A 52 8.42 2.33 11.39
C ALA A 52 8.81 3.44 12.38
N ILE A 53 7.83 4.06 13.04
CA ILE A 53 8.04 5.11 14.04
C ILE A 53 8.25 4.48 15.41
N PRO A 54 9.41 4.71 16.06
CA PRO A 54 9.64 4.30 17.44
C PRO A 54 8.56 4.83 18.38
N GLY A 55 8.12 4.02 19.35
CA GLY A 55 7.11 4.43 20.32
C GLY A 55 5.66 4.46 19.80
N VAL A 56 5.39 4.17 18.52
CA VAL A 56 4.03 4.15 17.95
C VAL A 56 3.64 2.75 17.50
N LEU A 57 2.47 2.29 17.97
CA LEU A 57 1.88 0.99 17.67
C LEU A 57 0.59 1.15 16.88
N LEU A 58 0.37 0.28 15.91
CA LEU A 58 -0.90 0.14 15.21
C LEU A 58 -1.72 -0.96 15.87
N VAL A 59 -2.89 -0.63 16.42
CA VAL A 59 -3.73 -1.59 17.15
C VAL A 59 -5.16 -1.60 16.62
N PRO A 60 -5.87 -2.74 16.69
CA PRO A 60 -7.29 -2.80 16.39
C PRO A 60 -8.08 -1.85 17.29
N HIS A 61 -9.00 -1.10 16.71
CA HIS A 61 -9.95 -0.30 17.46
C HIS A 61 -11.07 -1.19 17.97
N VAL A 62 -11.22 -1.24 19.30
CA VAL A 62 -12.23 -2.05 20.00
C VAL A 62 -13.08 -1.16 20.90
N THR A 63 -14.39 -1.38 20.91
CA THR A 63 -15.34 -0.61 21.75
C THR A 63 -16.46 -1.50 22.29
N GLY A 64 -17.20 -1.00 23.29
CA GLY A 64 -18.37 -1.68 23.87
C GLY A 64 -18.06 -2.65 25.02
N GLU A 65 -19.11 -3.26 25.55
CA GLU A 65 -19.03 -4.24 26.65
C GLU A 65 -19.98 -5.43 26.33
N PRO A 66 -19.44 -6.61 25.92
CA PRO A 66 -18.02 -6.95 25.77
C PRO A 66 -17.34 -6.17 24.62
N LEU A 67 -16.02 -6.00 24.72
CA LEU A 67 -15.21 -5.34 23.70
C LEU A 67 -15.33 -6.04 22.34
N ARG A 68 -15.60 -5.27 21.29
CA ARG A 68 -15.71 -5.76 19.91
C ARG A 68 -14.85 -4.92 18.97
N TYR A 69 -14.17 -5.60 18.06
CA TYR A 69 -13.46 -4.97 16.96
C TYR A 69 -14.43 -4.20 16.06
N THR A 70 -14.09 -2.95 15.73
CA THR A 70 -14.98 -2.06 14.97
C THR A 70 -14.75 -2.11 13.46
N GLY A 71 -13.84 -2.95 12.97
CA GLY A 71 -13.38 -2.90 11.57
C GLY A 71 -12.29 -1.85 11.30
N ASN A 72 -11.95 -1.04 12.30
CA ASN A 72 -10.98 0.06 12.18
C ASN A 72 -9.76 -0.18 13.05
N TRP A 73 -8.71 0.55 12.76
CA TRP A 73 -7.42 0.54 13.43
C TRP A 73 -7.09 1.94 13.92
N ARG A 74 -6.22 2.02 14.91
CA ARG A 74 -5.70 3.29 15.42
C ARG A 74 -4.23 3.18 15.76
N LEU A 75 -3.53 4.30 15.66
CA LEU A 75 -2.20 4.45 16.19
C LEU A 75 -2.27 4.87 17.65
N VAL A 76 -1.42 4.25 18.46
CA VAL A 76 -1.35 4.48 19.90
C VAL A 76 0.11 4.64 20.30
N HIS A 77 0.40 5.66 21.10
CA HIS A 77 1.69 5.84 21.71
C HIS A 77 1.92 4.76 22.78
N ALA A 78 2.93 3.92 22.58
CA ALA A 78 3.17 2.70 23.35
C ALA A 78 3.32 2.98 24.84
N ALA A 79 4.10 4.01 25.19
CA ALA A 79 4.48 4.29 26.56
C ALA A 79 3.37 4.94 27.40
N SER A 80 2.41 5.64 26.78
CA SER A 80 1.33 6.33 27.52
C SER A 80 -0.09 5.85 27.18
N GLY A 81 -0.27 5.03 26.15
CA GLY A 81 -1.60 4.62 25.69
C GLY A 81 -2.39 5.72 24.98
N LEU A 82 -1.78 6.90 24.72
CA LEU A 82 -2.44 8.00 24.02
C LEU A 82 -2.79 7.57 22.59
N CYS A 83 -4.04 7.80 22.18
CA CYS A 83 -4.43 7.64 20.79
C CYS A 83 -3.86 8.81 20.00
N VAL A 84 -3.04 8.51 18.99
CA VAL A 84 -2.36 9.53 18.19
C VAL A 84 -3.00 9.72 16.81
N CYS A 85 -4.07 8.98 16.50
CA CYS A 85 -4.90 9.25 15.34
C CYS A 85 -6.37 8.82 15.59
N PRO A 86 -7.33 9.37 14.83
CA PRO A 86 -8.67 8.82 14.75
C PRO A 86 -8.67 7.38 14.25
N ALA A 87 -9.67 6.59 14.66
CA ALA A 87 -9.82 5.22 14.13
C ALA A 87 -10.15 5.25 12.63
N ALA A 88 -9.41 4.48 11.83
CA ALA A 88 -9.52 4.46 10.37
C ALA A 88 -9.38 3.02 9.81
N PRO A 89 -9.80 2.75 8.56
CA PRO A 89 -9.46 1.51 7.88
C PRO A 89 -7.95 1.26 7.87
N ILE A 90 -7.53 0.00 7.82
CA ILE A 90 -6.12 -0.38 8.00
C ILE A 90 -5.17 0.29 7.00
N ALA A 91 -5.60 0.52 5.76
CA ALA A 91 -4.81 1.22 4.74
C ALA A 91 -4.46 2.63 5.22
N TYR A 92 -5.46 3.44 5.52
CA TYR A 92 -5.27 4.77 6.09
C TYR A 92 -4.49 4.75 7.40
N ALA A 93 -4.73 3.80 8.30
CA ALA A 93 -4.00 3.75 9.57
C ALA A 93 -2.49 3.50 9.39
N ARG A 94 -2.11 2.71 8.38
CA ARG A 94 -0.69 2.53 7.99
C ARG A 94 -0.12 3.76 7.30
N GLU A 95 -0.91 4.42 6.46
CA GLU A 95 -0.50 5.67 5.80
C GLU A 95 -0.34 6.83 6.79
N VAL A 96 -1.16 6.89 7.84
CA VAL A 96 -0.98 7.84 8.94
C VAL A 96 0.37 7.63 9.63
N ALA A 97 0.83 6.39 9.79
CA ALA A 97 2.15 6.12 10.35
C ALA A 97 3.25 6.65 9.41
N GLN A 98 3.12 6.47 8.11
CA GLN A 98 4.08 7.05 7.15
C GLN A 98 4.02 8.58 7.11
N TRP A 99 2.84 9.17 7.23
CA TRP A 99 2.67 10.62 7.33
C TRP A 99 3.37 11.18 8.58
N TYR A 100 3.23 10.51 9.72
CA TYR A 100 3.92 10.91 10.95
C TYR A 100 5.44 10.73 10.89
N GLU A 101 5.92 9.73 10.17
CA GLU A 101 7.35 9.52 9.93
C GLU A 101 7.93 10.72 9.17
N GLN A 102 7.22 11.20 8.14
CA GLN A 102 7.59 12.39 7.38
C GLN A 102 7.49 13.69 8.19
N ALA A 103 6.56 13.75 9.15
CA ALA A 103 6.39 14.91 10.04
C ALA A 103 7.51 15.05 11.09
N GLY A 104 8.33 14.00 11.30
CA GLY A 104 9.53 14.07 12.15
C GLY A 104 9.25 14.27 13.64
N ILE A 105 8.09 13.85 14.14
CA ILE A 105 7.79 13.90 15.57
C ILE A 105 8.56 12.80 16.30
N ASP A 106 9.26 13.17 17.37
CA ASP A 106 9.85 12.21 18.31
C ASP A 106 8.76 11.65 19.25
N TRP A 107 8.34 10.42 18.96
CA TRP A 107 7.32 9.68 19.70
C TRP A 107 7.88 8.79 20.81
N ASP A 108 9.21 8.77 21.06
CA ASP A 108 9.77 8.07 22.22
C ASP A 108 9.72 8.93 23.49
N ARG A 109 9.32 10.20 23.35
CA ARG A 109 9.16 11.14 24.48
C ARG A 109 8.02 10.72 25.41
N PRO A 110 8.08 11.10 26.71
CA PRO A 110 6.97 10.86 27.63
C PRO A 110 5.66 11.46 27.12
N GLY A 111 4.55 10.72 27.26
CA GLY A 111 3.25 11.13 26.69
C GLY A 111 2.75 12.49 27.17
N ALA A 112 3.06 12.91 28.40
CA ALA A 112 2.72 14.25 28.90
C ALA A 112 3.45 15.36 28.11
N VAL A 113 4.73 15.15 27.78
CA VAL A 113 5.52 16.09 26.97
C VAL A 113 4.96 16.19 25.55
N ILE A 114 4.57 15.06 24.96
CA ILE A 114 3.94 15.00 23.63
C ILE A 114 2.58 15.74 23.64
N ALA A 115 1.77 15.53 24.69
CA ALA A 115 0.46 16.15 24.80
C ALA A 115 0.52 17.68 24.96
N ASP A 116 1.53 18.19 25.66
CA ASP A 116 1.71 19.62 25.92
C ASP A 116 2.50 20.36 24.81
N ASP A 117 3.03 19.64 23.82
CA ASP A 117 3.85 20.21 22.73
C ASP A 117 2.98 20.87 21.63
N PRO A 118 3.03 22.21 21.47
CA PRO A 118 2.22 22.91 20.47
C PRO A 118 2.56 22.54 19.02
N ALA A 119 3.79 22.09 18.75
CA ALA A 119 4.15 21.60 17.42
C ALA A 119 3.42 20.29 17.12
N THR A 120 3.45 19.35 18.08
CA THR A 120 2.73 18.08 17.96
C THR A 120 1.22 18.28 17.81
N GLN A 121 0.62 19.21 18.58
CA GLN A 121 -0.80 19.52 18.46
C GLN A 121 -1.18 20.06 17.07
N ARG A 122 -0.37 20.97 16.51
CA ARG A 122 -0.60 21.48 15.15
C ARG A 122 -0.48 20.38 14.11
N THR A 123 0.51 19.51 14.25
CA THR A 123 0.71 18.36 13.36
C THR A 123 -0.46 17.38 13.43
N TYR A 124 -1.00 17.11 14.63
CA TYR A 124 -2.20 16.28 14.81
C TYR A 124 -3.44 16.90 14.13
N LEU A 125 -3.63 18.21 14.24
CA LEU A 125 -4.74 18.91 13.56
C LEU A 125 -4.59 18.86 12.03
N ALA A 126 -3.38 19.08 11.51
CA ALA A 126 -3.10 18.96 10.08
C ALA A 126 -3.41 17.53 9.57
N LEU A 127 -2.99 16.51 10.32
CA LEU A 127 -3.30 15.12 9.99
C LEU A 127 -4.81 14.87 9.89
N ILE A 128 -5.60 15.38 10.84
CA ILE A 128 -7.06 15.15 10.82
C ILE A 128 -7.66 15.71 9.53
N THR A 129 -7.27 16.91 9.14
CA THR A 129 -7.73 17.54 7.90
C THR A 129 -7.28 16.73 6.69
N ASP A 130 -6.00 16.43 6.56
CA ASP A 130 -5.46 15.67 5.42
C ASP A 130 -6.09 14.28 5.30
N LEU A 131 -6.33 13.60 6.42
CA LEU A 131 -6.98 12.29 6.47
C LEU A 131 -8.46 12.37 6.08
N GLN A 132 -9.17 13.41 6.50
CA GLN A 132 -10.56 13.64 6.11
C GLN A 132 -10.65 13.88 4.60
N ASP A 133 -9.79 14.73 4.06
CA ASP A 133 -9.74 15.05 2.64
C ASP A 133 -9.37 13.81 1.80
N ALA A 134 -8.34 13.06 2.21
CA ALA A 134 -7.94 11.82 1.53
C ALA A 134 -9.09 10.80 1.48
N ARG A 135 -9.82 10.64 2.59
CA ARG A 135 -10.99 9.76 2.67
C ARG A 135 -12.16 10.23 1.82
N HIS A 136 -12.40 11.54 1.77
CA HIS A 136 -13.46 12.11 0.96
C HIS A 136 -13.18 11.93 -0.54
N GLU A 137 -11.91 12.06 -0.94
CA GLU A 137 -11.46 11.93 -2.32
C GLU A 137 -11.12 10.48 -2.72
N HIS A 138 -11.26 9.53 -1.79
CA HIS A 138 -10.92 8.12 -1.97
C HIS A 138 -9.51 7.92 -2.52
N ARG A 139 -8.54 8.66 -1.95
CA ARG A 139 -7.13 8.64 -2.33
C ARG A 139 -6.23 8.26 -1.16
N PRO A 140 -5.00 7.79 -1.44
CA PRO A 140 -3.99 7.66 -0.40
C PRO A 140 -3.75 8.98 0.34
N LEU A 141 -3.53 8.89 1.64
CA LEU A 141 -3.09 10.01 2.47
C LEU A 141 -1.65 10.41 2.12
N VAL A 142 -0.80 9.43 1.81
CA VAL A 142 0.57 9.64 1.33
C VAL A 142 0.82 8.82 0.07
N TYR A 143 1.62 9.36 -0.83
CA TYR A 143 2.10 8.65 -2.01
C TYR A 143 3.53 8.17 -1.78
N ALA A 144 3.80 6.90 -2.08
CA ALA A 144 5.15 6.34 -1.92
C ALA A 144 6.09 6.71 -3.06
N ARG A 145 5.54 7.12 -4.22
CA ARG A 145 6.28 7.39 -5.45
C ARG A 145 5.41 8.08 -6.50
N THR A 146 6.06 8.75 -7.45
CA THR A 146 5.43 9.13 -8.70
C THR A 146 5.12 7.90 -9.56
N SER A 147 4.06 7.99 -10.34
CA SER A 147 3.55 6.90 -11.17
C SER A 147 4.25 6.77 -12.51
N TRP A 148 4.72 7.87 -13.09
CA TRP A 148 5.35 7.86 -14.40
C TRP A 148 6.82 7.46 -14.30
N VAL A 149 7.18 6.36 -14.95
CA VAL A 149 8.56 5.87 -15.02
C VAL A 149 9.01 5.84 -16.48
N PRO A 150 10.10 6.53 -16.86
CA PRO A 150 10.68 6.38 -18.18
C PRO A 150 11.26 4.96 -18.30
N TRP A 151 10.79 4.19 -19.28
CA TRP A 151 11.25 2.81 -19.43
C TRP A 151 12.65 2.79 -20.06
N PRO A 152 13.61 2.01 -19.53
CA PRO A 152 14.97 2.01 -20.05
C PRO A 152 15.03 1.47 -21.49
N PRO A 153 16.01 1.91 -22.31
CA PRO A 153 16.27 1.29 -23.60
C PRO A 153 16.64 -0.18 -23.45
N GLN A 154 16.06 -1.02 -24.31
CA GLN A 154 16.22 -2.46 -24.29
C GLN A 154 17.44 -2.91 -25.08
N TRP A 155 17.89 -4.13 -24.82
CA TRP A 155 18.84 -4.86 -25.64
C TRP A 155 18.08 -5.59 -26.75
N ARG A 156 18.61 -5.56 -27.96
CA ARG A 156 18.05 -6.26 -29.12
C ARG A 156 19.12 -7.07 -29.83
N ILE A 157 18.70 -8.22 -30.33
CA ILE A 157 19.51 -9.05 -31.23
C ILE A 157 19.25 -8.54 -32.65
N TRP A 158 20.31 -8.28 -33.40
CA TRP A 158 20.25 -7.83 -34.79
C TRP A 158 20.74 -8.94 -35.71
N GLN A 159 19.93 -9.29 -36.71
CA GLN A 159 20.27 -10.29 -37.74
C GLN A 159 19.98 -9.68 -39.12
N ASP A 160 20.91 -9.82 -40.06
CA ASP A 160 20.81 -9.26 -41.41
C ASP A 160 20.43 -7.76 -41.45
N GLY A 161 20.96 -6.99 -40.49
CA GLY A 161 20.70 -5.56 -40.35
C GLY A 161 19.32 -5.19 -39.80
N LYS A 162 18.53 -6.15 -39.33
CA LYS A 162 17.20 -5.93 -38.73
C LYS A 162 17.19 -6.32 -37.25
N PRO A 163 16.58 -5.51 -36.37
CA PRO A 163 16.41 -5.87 -34.97
C PRO A 163 15.29 -6.91 -34.82
N ASP A 164 15.51 -7.88 -33.92
CA ASP A 164 14.44 -8.73 -33.41
C ASP A 164 13.34 -7.85 -32.78
N PRO A 165 12.05 -8.11 -33.05
CA PRO A 165 10.95 -7.44 -32.37
C PRO A 165 11.02 -7.61 -30.84
N GLY A 166 11.50 -8.76 -30.34
CA GLY A 166 11.74 -9.04 -28.93
C GLY A 166 12.90 -8.23 -28.38
N GLY A 167 12.59 -7.27 -27.50
CA GLY A 167 13.58 -6.57 -26.69
C GLY A 167 13.81 -7.27 -25.35
N PHE A 168 15.00 -7.11 -24.80
CA PHE A 168 15.42 -7.68 -23.52
C PHE A 168 15.80 -6.56 -22.55
N ASP A 169 15.44 -6.71 -21.28
CA ASP A 169 15.79 -5.71 -20.26
C ASP A 169 17.28 -5.80 -19.86
N THR A 170 17.91 -6.96 -20.05
CA THR A 170 19.34 -7.16 -19.74
C THR A 170 20.11 -7.73 -20.92
N TYR A 171 21.41 -7.44 -20.96
CA TYR A 171 22.32 -8.04 -21.95
C TYR A 171 22.41 -9.56 -21.78
N ALA A 172 22.39 -10.05 -20.53
CA ALA A 172 22.51 -11.47 -20.22
C ALA A 172 21.34 -12.26 -20.80
N ASP A 173 20.11 -11.74 -20.73
CA ASP A 173 18.93 -12.39 -21.32
C ASP A 173 19.01 -12.39 -22.86
N ALA A 174 19.45 -11.28 -23.45
CA ALA A 174 19.68 -11.21 -24.90
C ALA A 174 20.77 -12.20 -25.35
N ALA A 175 21.86 -12.32 -24.59
CA ALA A 175 22.96 -13.24 -24.87
C ALA A 175 22.51 -14.70 -24.74
N ALA A 176 21.79 -15.05 -23.67
CA ALA A 176 21.26 -16.39 -23.46
C ALA A 176 20.29 -16.80 -24.59
N MET A 177 19.45 -15.88 -25.08
CA MET A 177 18.57 -16.14 -26.22
C MET A 177 19.38 -16.33 -27.51
N ALA A 178 20.38 -15.48 -27.75
CA ALA A 178 21.24 -15.58 -28.93
C ALA A 178 22.02 -16.91 -28.97
N GLU A 179 22.52 -17.38 -27.83
CA GLU A 179 23.21 -18.67 -27.70
C GLU A 179 22.26 -19.86 -27.94
N CYS A 180 21.02 -19.80 -27.42
CA CYS A 180 20.01 -20.83 -27.63
C CYS A 180 19.58 -20.99 -29.08
N ALA A 181 19.62 -19.92 -29.88
CA ALA A 181 19.27 -19.96 -31.30
C ALA A 181 20.26 -20.77 -32.16
N GLY A 182 21.43 -21.11 -31.61
CA GLY A 182 22.49 -21.87 -32.30
C GLY A 182 23.33 -21.01 -33.25
N PRO A 183 24.40 -21.57 -33.85
CA PRO A 183 25.17 -20.87 -34.87
C PRO A 183 24.31 -20.63 -36.12
N GLY A 184 23.81 -19.42 -36.28
CA GLY A 184 23.13 -18.98 -37.49
C GLY A 184 24.11 -18.67 -38.63
N ASP A 185 23.63 -18.70 -39.87
CA ASP A 185 24.33 -18.13 -41.02
C ASP A 185 24.29 -16.60 -40.92
N GLY A 186 25.23 -15.98 -40.20
CA GLY A 186 25.40 -14.53 -40.17
C GLY A 186 25.94 -13.95 -38.86
N ASP A 187 26.49 -12.73 -38.95
CA ASP A 187 27.03 -11.96 -37.82
C ASP A 187 25.90 -11.36 -36.97
N ALA A 188 25.25 -12.17 -36.14
CA ALA A 188 24.28 -11.67 -35.17
C ALA A 188 24.96 -10.72 -34.17
N GLN A 189 24.34 -9.55 -33.92
CA GLN A 189 24.90 -8.55 -33.01
C GLN A 189 23.90 -8.18 -31.93
N ILE A 190 24.35 -8.18 -30.67
CA ILE A 190 23.57 -7.66 -29.55
C ILE A 190 23.88 -6.18 -29.41
N ARG A 191 22.85 -5.33 -29.51
CA ARG A 191 22.99 -3.88 -29.39
C ARG A 191 21.95 -3.34 -28.42
N ARG A 192 22.29 -2.26 -27.72
CA ARG A 192 21.33 -1.54 -26.91
C ARG A 192 20.64 -0.48 -27.76
N ASP A 193 19.31 -0.39 -27.65
CA ASP A 193 18.56 0.71 -28.23
C ASP A 193 19.09 2.05 -27.69
N THR A 194 19.12 3.06 -28.55
CA THR A 194 19.62 4.40 -28.19
C THR A 194 18.51 5.30 -27.67
N THR A 195 17.24 4.91 -27.87
CA THR A 195 16.05 5.64 -27.46
C THR A 195 15.23 4.83 -26.47
N SER A 196 14.63 5.51 -25.49
CA SER A 196 13.64 4.88 -24.61
C SER A 196 12.42 4.45 -25.42
N PRO A 197 11.86 3.25 -25.17
CA PRO A 197 10.63 2.79 -25.82
C PRO A 197 9.40 3.57 -25.36
N GLY A 198 9.48 4.33 -24.26
CA GLY A 198 8.39 5.16 -23.77
C GLY A 198 8.33 5.23 -22.26
N TRP A 199 7.11 5.31 -21.74
CA TRP A 199 6.82 5.38 -20.32
C TRP A 199 6.15 4.09 -19.87
N ALA A 200 6.28 3.78 -18.58
CA ALA A 200 5.44 2.82 -17.88
C ALA A 200 4.72 3.54 -16.73
N LEU A 201 3.57 2.99 -16.34
CA LEU A 201 2.76 3.50 -15.24
C LEU A 201 2.84 2.56 -14.04
N ARG A 202 3.08 3.14 -12.86
CA ARG A 202 3.17 2.44 -11.57
C ARG A 202 2.21 3.04 -10.55
N CYS A 203 1.59 2.22 -9.73
CA CYS A 203 0.70 2.62 -8.65
C CYS A 203 1.48 3.38 -7.57
N ALA A 204 0.97 4.56 -7.22
CA ALA A 204 1.53 5.46 -6.21
C ALA A 204 1.21 5.05 -4.76
N ALA A 205 0.23 4.17 -4.56
CA ALA A 205 -0.20 3.76 -3.21
C ALA A 205 0.93 3.00 -2.46
N PRO A 206 1.21 3.33 -1.19
CA PRO A 206 2.36 2.77 -0.46
C PRO A 206 2.33 1.27 -0.23
N SER A 207 1.13 0.70 -0.04
CA SER A 207 0.93 -0.73 0.19
C SER A 207 0.90 -1.56 -1.10
N CYS A 208 0.97 -0.92 -2.27
CA CYS A 208 0.92 -1.61 -3.55
C CYS A 208 2.25 -2.32 -3.83
N ARG A 209 2.24 -3.64 -3.73
CA ARG A 209 3.42 -4.50 -3.94
C ARG A 209 3.90 -4.45 -5.39
N ASP A 210 5.20 -4.41 -5.61
CA ASP A 210 5.82 -4.11 -6.91
C ASP A 210 5.36 -5.01 -8.07
N ARG A 211 5.02 -6.28 -7.85
CA ARG A 211 4.51 -7.16 -8.92
C ARG A 211 3.12 -6.76 -9.44
N HIS A 212 2.31 -6.09 -8.63
CA HIS A 212 0.97 -5.59 -9.01
C HIS A 212 0.93 -4.06 -9.07
N ALA A 213 2.06 -3.41 -8.79
CA ALA A 213 2.17 -1.97 -8.84
C ALA A 213 2.24 -1.47 -10.29
N TRP A 214 2.61 -2.30 -11.27
CA TRP A 214 2.71 -1.86 -12.65
C TRP A 214 1.38 -2.01 -13.39
N PHE A 215 1.13 -1.11 -14.33
CA PHE A 215 0.08 -1.27 -15.32
C PHE A 215 0.50 -2.29 -16.37
N PHE A 216 -0.33 -3.30 -16.60
CA PHE A 216 -0.16 -4.33 -17.62
C PHE A 216 -1.32 -4.22 -18.60
N ASP A 217 -1.03 -4.37 -19.89
CA ASP A 217 -2.03 -4.43 -20.94
C ASP A 217 -2.34 -5.91 -21.20
N GLY A 218 -3.61 -6.30 -21.07
CA GLY A 218 -4.06 -7.67 -21.27
C GLY A 218 -4.22 -8.52 -20.00
N TRP A 219 -4.97 -9.62 -20.17
CA TRP A 219 -5.30 -10.57 -19.12
C TRP A 219 -4.22 -11.64 -18.90
N ASP A 220 -3.15 -11.59 -19.70
CA ASP A 220 -2.09 -12.59 -19.67
C ASP A 220 -1.05 -12.35 -18.57
N ALA A 221 -1.07 -11.21 -17.85
CA ALA A 221 -0.42 -10.94 -16.55
C ALA A 221 1.05 -11.41 -16.37
N TYR A 222 1.72 -11.82 -17.44
CA TYR A 222 3.02 -12.46 -17.42
C TYR A 222 3.96 -11.66 -18.30
N THR A 223 4.53 -10.61 -17.70
CA THR A 223 5.97 -10.46 -17.39
C THR A 223 6.47 -9.03 -17.53
N THR A 224 5.85 -8.18 -18.36
CA THR A 224 6.37 -6.83 -18.63
C THR A 224 5.29 -5.76 -18.52
N PRO A 225 5.55 -4.62 -17.86
CA PRO A 225 4.64 -3.48 -17.84
C PRO A 225 4.26 -3.03 -19.25
N HIS A 226 3.06 -2.46 -19.41
CA HIS A 226 2.67 -1.82 -20.66
C HIS A 226 3.50 -0.54 -20.86
N VAL A 227 4.30 -0.52 -21.94
CA VAL A 227 5.19 0.59 -22.29
C VAL A 227 4.69 1.29 -23.54
N ALA A 228 4.35 2.58 -23.41
CA ALA A 228 3.86 3.38 -24.53
C ALA A 228 4.06 4.89 -24.27
N GLY A 229 3.50 5.74 -25.14
CA GLY A 229 3.35 7.16 -24.84
C GLY A 229 2.34 7.38 -23.71
N ARG A 230 2.56 8.39 -22.85
CA ARG A 230 1.72 8.65 -21.66
C ARG A 230 0.22 8.67 -21.99
N ASN A 231 -0.19 9.39 -23.03
CA ASN A 231 -1.60 9.50 -23.43
C ASN A 231 -2.27 8.14 -23.73
N ALA A 232 -1.53 7.19 -24.32
CA ALA A 232 -2.06 5.85 -24.58
C ALA A 232 -2.23 5.09 -23.25
N ILE A 233 -1.21 5.13 -22.40
CA ILE A 233 -1.22 4.49 -21.08
C ILE A 233 -2.36 5.04 -20.21
N GLU A 234 -2.55 6.37 -20.19
CA GLU A 234 -3.62 6.99 -19.41
C GLU A 234 -5.01 6.54 -19.85
N ARG A 235 -5.25 6.50 -21.16
CA ARG A 235 -6.53 6.04 -21.72
C ARG A 235 -6.80 4.60 -21.30
N ASP A 236 -5.81 3.74 -21.47
CA ASP A 236 -5.96 2.30 -21.24
C ASP A 236 -6.05 1.99 -19.73
N ALA A 237 -5.27 2.70 -18.90
CA ALA A 237 -5.33 2.60 -17.44
C ALA A 237 -6.71 3.03 -16.89
N ARG A 238 -7.27 4.16 -17.38
CA ARG A 238 -8.64 4.60 -17.00
C ARG A 238 -9.68 3.56 -17.39
N ALA A 239 -9.53 2.92 -18.56
CA ALA A 239 -10.47 1.90 -19.03
C ALA A 239 -10.53 0.66 -18.11
N VAL A 240 -9.45 0.33 -17.42
CA VAL A 240 -9.39 -0.78 -16.46
C VAL A 240 -9.50 -0.34 -14.99
N GLY A 241 -9.93 0.91 -14.75
CA GLY A 241 -10.27 1.40 -13.42
C GLY A 241 -9.10 1.94 -12.59
N TRP A 242 -7.95 2.23 -13.20
CA TRP A 242 -6.95 3.08 -12.54
C TRP A 242 -7.48 4.51 -12.43
N ARG A 243 -7.09 5.19 -11.36
CA ARG A 243 -7.50 6.58 -11.10
C ARG A 243 -6.28 7.48 -11.01
N GLU A 244 -6.39 8.62 -11.68
CA GLU A 244 -5.49 9.75 -11.52
C GLU A 244 -5.99 10.62 -10.37
N HIS A 245 -5.11 10.97 -9.44
CA HIS A 245 -5.41 11.95 -8.40
C HIS A 245 -4.75 13.30 -8.68
N ASP A 246 -3.55 13.27 -9.26
CA ASP A 246 -2.85 14.42 -9.80
C ASP A 246 -1.92 13.98 -10.95
N PRO A 247 -1.30 14.92 -11.70
CA PRO A 247 -0.50 14.57 -12.88
C PRO A 247 0.68 13.62 -12.63
N GLN A 248 1.11 13.45 -11.38
CA GLN A 248 2.21 12.57 -10.99
C GLN A 248 1.75 11.28 -10.32
N HIS A 249 0.51 11.21 -9.82
CA HIS A 249 0.04 10.11 -8.98
C HIS A 249 -1.21 9.43 -9.52
N TRP A 250 -1.03 8.16 -9.85
CA TRP A 250 -2.03 7.23 -10.30
C TRP A 250 -2.09 6.04 -9.35
N VAL A 251 -3.31 5.56 -9.09
CA VAL A 251 -3.57 4.44 -8.20
C VAL A 251 -4.31 3.36 -8.98
N CYS A 252 -3.86 2.10 -8.84
CA CYS A 252 -4.50 0.97 -9.52
C CYS A 252 -5.91 0.70 -8.96
N SER A 253 -6.72 -0.05 -9.71
CA SER A 253 -8.09 -0.38 -9.30
C SER A 253 -8.16 -1.05 -7.93
N THR A 254 -7.29 -2.02 -7.66
CA THR A 254 -7.25 -2.71 -6.35
C THR A 254 -6.95 -1.75 -5.19
N CYS A 255 -6.01 -0.83 -5.36
CA CYS A 255 -5.70 0.15 -4.32
C CYS A 255 -6.80 1.20 -4.23
N THR A 256 -7.42 1.58 -5.34
CA THR A 256 -8.59 2.47 -5.35
C THR A 256 -9.69 1.86 -4.48
N ASP A 257 -10.05 0.59 -4.68
CA ASP A 257 -11.09 -0.11 -3.92
C ASP A 257 -10.81 -0.17 -2.42
N GLN A 258 -9.53 -0.20 -2.01
CA GLN A 258 -9.15 -0.15 -0.59
C GLN A 258 -9.39 1.20 0.07
N HIS A 259 -9.58 2.26 -0.73
CA HIS A 259 -9.82 3.63 -0.27
C HIS A 259 -11.29 4.07 -0.42
N HIS A 260 -12.18 3.19 -0.92
CA HIS A 260 -13.65 3.33 -0.94
C HIS A 260 -14.30 2.76 0.32
#